data_AF-A0A7V4IKZ3-F1
#
_entry.id   AF-A0A7V4IKZ3-F1
#
_cell.length_a   1.000
_cell.length_b   1.000
_cell.length_c   1.000
_cell.angle_alpha   90.00
_cell.angle_beta   90.00
_cell.angle_gamma   90.00
#
_symmetry.space_group_name_H-M   'P 1'
#
loop_
_entity.id
_entity.type
_entity.pdbx_description
1 polymer ?
#
loop_
_entity_poly.entity_id
_entity_poly.type
_entity_poly.pdbx_seq_one_letter_code
_entity_poly.pdbx_strand_id
1 'polypeptide(L)'
;AQAEAVTGKPFVRYWIHNGFVNINQEKMSKSLGNIFTIKETLKEYHPEVVRFFLLSHHYRSPLDFSAENLREAEAGLERIYRTLAEIDALLESNCLSEANKSSDEVEKDHGLYNEVESLISQFEQAMDDDFNTALALGYFHNMVRTLNRFLSDADIKITDASKKVLAFARTVFSQIGNVLGLFQLKPAEFFTYLQNQKLSSLSITIEEIEKLIAERSQGRKEKNWKRADEIRTFLLQQNILLEDDRDKTTWKVK
;
A
#
# COMPACT_ATOMS: atom_id res chain seq x y z
N ALA A 1 -23.18 14.89 35.19
CA ALA A 1 -23.48 16.13 35.95
C ALA A 1 -24.67 16.89 35.35
N GLN A 2 -24.52 17.64 34.25
CA GLN A 2 -25.62 18.46 33.70
C GLN A 2 -26.83 17.64 33.24
N ALA A 3 -26.64 16.70 32.30
CA ALA A 3 -27.73 15.93 31.71
C ALA A 3 -28.48 15.07 32.73
N GLU A 4 -27.76 14.36 33.60
CA GLU A 4 -28.37 13.46 34.59
C GLU A 4 -29.07 14.22 35.72
N ALA A 5 -28.55 15.37 36.15
CA ALA A 5 -29.20 16.19 37.19
C ALA A 5 -30.55 16.75 36.73
N VAL A 6 -30.69 17.07 35.43
CA VAL A 6 -31.95 17.56 34.86
C VAL A 6 -32.91 16.42 34.55
N THR A 7 -32.42 15.28 34.09
CA THR A 7 -33.27 14.20 33.56
C THR A 7 -33.56 13.08 34.55
N GLY A 8 -32.74 12.93 35.60
CA GLY A 8 -32.79 11.79 36.52
C GLY A 8 -32.48 10.44 35.87
N LYS A 9 -31.95 10.43 34.64
CA LYS A 9 -31.68 9.23 33.84
C LYS A 9 -30.18 9.10 33.54
N PRO A 10 -29.65 7.87 33.38
CA PRO A 10 -28.28 7.68 32.90
C PRO A 10 -28.07 8.36 31.55
N PHE A 11 -27.03 9.19 31.42
CA PHE A 11 -26.79 9.97 30.20
C PHE A 11 -26.19 9.12 29.07
N VAL A 12 -25.12 8.37 29.35
CA VAL A 12 -24.34 7.60 28.37
C VAL A 12 -23.90 6.27 29.01
N ARG A 13 -23.89 5.18 28.22
CA ARG A 13 -23.40 3.86 28.67
C ARG A 13 -21.91 3.65 28.43
N TYR A 14 -21.38 4.17 27.33
CA TYR A 14 -19.99 3.98 26.92
C TYR A 14 -19.37 5.32 26.51
N TRP A 15 -18.23 5.63 27.10
CA TRP A 15 -17.38 6.75 26.71
C TRP A 15 -16.13 6.20 26.04
N ILE A 16 -15.85 6.66 24.83
CA ILE A 16 -14.68 6.26 24.05
C ILE A 16 -13.71 7.44 24.04
N HIS A 17 -12.50 7.21 24.53
CA HIS A 17 -11.44 8.20 24.60
C HIS A 17 -10.25 7.74 23.75
N ASN A 18 -9.73 8.63 22.90
CA ASN A 18 -8.53 8.37 22.13
C ASN A 18 -7.27 8.70 22.93
N GLY A 19 -6.18 7.98 22.64
CA GLY A 19 -4.85 8.29 23.09
C GLY A 19 -4.37 9.63 22.55
N PHE A 20 -3.37 10.21 23.20
CA PHE A 20 -2.77 11.47 22.75
C PHE A 20 -1.86 11.25 21.54
N VAL A 21 -1.81 12.26 20.66
CA VAL A 21 -0.82 12.35 19.59
C VAL A 21 0.35 13.21 20.08
N ASN A 22 1.54 12.62 20.12
CA ASN A 22 2.81 13.28 20.37
C ASN A 22 3.51 13.57 19.02
N ILE A 23 4.38 14.57 18.96
CA ILE A 23 5.24 14.84 17.82
C ILE A 23 6.69 14.68 18.29
N ASN A 24 7.44 13.78 17.67
CA ASN A 24 8.84 13.50 18.04
C ASN A 24 9.02 13.25 19.55
N GLN A 25 8.13 12.46 20.16
CA GLN A 25 8.08 12.19 21.60
C GLN A 25 7.80 13.40 22.51
N GLU A 26 7.58 14.60 21.96
CA GLU A 26 7.10 15.77 22.69
C GLU A 26 5.59 15.97 22.48
N LYS A 27 4.91 16.46 23.51
CA LYS A 27 3.47 16.75 23.40
C LYS A 27 3.26 17.92 22.42
N MET A 28 2.30 17.78 21.50
CA MET A 28 1.87 18.88 20.63
C MET A 28 1.55 20.14 21.45
N SER A 29 2.22 21.26 21.16
CA SER A 29 1.85 22.57 21.69
C SER A 29 2.15 23.70 20.71
N LYS A 30 1.26 24.70 20.66
CA LYS A 30 1.45 25.89 19.81
C LYS A 30 2.71 26.69 20.15
N SER A 31 3.19 26.58 21.39
CA SER A 31 4.37 27.27 21.90
C SER A 31 5.70 26.66 21.45
N LEU A 32 5.73 25.38 21.08
CA LEU A 32 6.94 24.67 20.67
C LEU A 32 7.23 24.77 19.16
N GLY A 33 6.33 25.35 18.36
CA GLY A 33 6.47 25.41 16.89
C GLY A 33 6.33 24.06 16.18
N ASN A 34 6.27 22.96 16.92
CA ASN A 34 6.06 21.59 16.45
C ASN A 34 4.56 21.32 16.22
N ILE A 35 3.91 22.00 15.29
CA ILE A 35 2.54 21.67 14.87
C ILE A 35 2.60 21.10 13.46
N PHE A 36 2.36 19.80 13.31
CA PHE A 36 2.03 19.22 12.02
C PHE A 36 0.54 19.40 11.79
N THR A 37 0.15 20.31 10.89
CA THR A 37 -1.24 20.36 10.45
C THR A 37 -1.48 19.25 9.43
N ILE A 38 -2.68 18.68 9.41
CA ILE A 38 -3.09 17.73 8.36
C ILE A 38 -2.82 18.32 6.98
N LYS A 39 -3.06 19.62 6.78
CA LYS A 39 -2.82 20.30 5.51
C LYS A 39 -1.35 20.27 5.08
N GLU A 40 -0.41 20.36 6.01
CA GLU A 40 1.03 20.27 5.71
C GLU A 40 1.43 18.82 5.46
N THR A 41 0.99 17.89 6.32
CA THR A 41 1.26 16.46 6.14
C THR A 41 0.79 15.97 4.77
N LEU A 42 -0.40 16.38 4.33
CA LEU A 42 -0.97 15.98 3.04
C LEU A 42 -0.26 16.58 1.82
N LYS A 43 0.67 17.53 2.00
CA LYS A 43 1.57 17.94 0.92
C LYS A 43 2.68 16.91 0.72
N GLU A 44 3.15 16.31 1.80
CA GLU A 44 4.31 15.41 1.81
C GLU A 44 3.94 13.94 1.70
N TYR A 45 2.75 13.55 2.18
CA TYR A 45 2.29 12.16 2.20
C TYR A 45 0.90 12.01 1.58
N HIS A 46 0.68 10.88 0.92
CA HIS A 46 -0.65 10.52 0.42
C HIS A 46 -1.67 10.41 1.58
N PRO A 47 -2.93 10.87 1.42
CA PRO A 47 -3.93 10.82 2.49
C PRO A 47 -4.15 9.44 3.10
N GLU A 48 -4.08 8.39 2.28
CA GLU A 48 -4.23 7.01 2.74
C GLU A 48 -3.01 6.53 3.54
N VAL A 49 -1.81 7.04 3.29
CA VAL A 49 -0.62 6.76 4.12
C VAL A 49 -0.84 7.29 5.53
N VAL A 50 -1.34 8.51 5.66
CA VAL A 50 -1.67 9.11 6.97
C VAL A 50 -2.74 8.30 7.69
N ARG A 51 -3.80 7.88 6.97
CA ARG A 51 -4.84 7.01 7.54
C ARG A 51 -4.28 5.65 7.98
N PHE A 52 -3.47 5.02 7.14
CA PHE A 52 -2.84 3.73 7.43
C PHE A 52 -1.96 3.82 8.69
N PHE A 53 -1.17 4.89 8.82
CA PHE A 53 -0.38 5.19 10.01
C PHE A 53 -1.22 5.35 11.29
N LEU A 54 -2.35 6.07 11.21
CA LEU A 54 -3.26 6.20 12.35
C LEU A 54 -3.85 4.85 12.77
N LEU A 55 -4.22 4.01 11.79
CA LEU A 55 -4.82 2.69 12.03
C LEU A 55 -3.81 1.63 12.46
N SER A 56 -2.51 1.84 12.23
CA SER A 56 -1.44 0.93 12.66
C SER A 56 -1.20 0.95 14.17
N HIS A 57 -1.93 1.80 14.90
CA HIS A 57 -1.89 1.90 16.36
C HIS A 57 -3.30 1.73 16.92
N HIS A 58 -3.40 1.12 18.11
CA HIS A 58 -4.67 1.04 18.82
C HIS A 58 -5.13 2.44 19.22
N TYR A 59 -6.42 2.78 19.02
CA TYR A 59 -6.92 4.15 19.21
C TYR A 59 -6.74 4.70 20.63
N ARG A 60 -6.66 3.83 21.64
CA ARG A 60 -6.40 4.19 23.04
C ARG A 60 -4.92 4.44 23.37
N SER A 61 -4.01 3.98 22.52
CA SER A 61 -2.57 4.10 22.75
C SER A 61 -2.06 5.48 22.35
N PRO A 62 -1.06 6.04 23.06
CA PRO A 62 -0.35 7.22 22.58
C PRO A 62 0.27 6.95 21.20
N LEU A 63 0.13 7.91 20.30
CA LEU A 63 0.64 7.85 18.95
C LEU A 63 1.80 8.84 18.80
N ASP A 64 2.97 8.38 18.36
CA ASP A 64 4.08 9.27 18.05
C ASP A 64 4.10 9.61 16.55
N PHE A 65 3.75 10.85 16.24
CA PHE A 65 3.69 11.39 14.88
C PHE A 65 5.07 11.90 14.49
N SER A 66 5.76 11.14 13.63
CA SER A 66 7.08 11.49 13.11
C SER A 66 7.19 11.17 11.61
N ALA A 67 8.10 11.84 10.92
CA ALA A 67 8.39 11.56 9.51
C ALA A 67 8.97 10.15 9.29
N GLU A 68 9.59 9.57 10.32
CA GLU A 68 10.06 8.18 10.30
C GLU A 68 8.88 7.21 10.29
N ASN A 69 7.95 7.33 11.23
CA ASN A 69 6.79 6.44 11.32
C ASN A 69 5.86 6.56 10.10
N LEU A 70 5.72 7.76 9.53
CA LEU A 70 4.97 7.97 8.29
C LEU A 70 5.65 7.30 7.07
N ARG A 71 6.99 7.31 7.00
CA ARG A 71 7.72 6.60 5.93
C ARG A 71 7.60 5.09 6.08
N GLU A 72 7.62 4.57 7.30
CA GLU A 72 7.37 3.15 7.56
C GLU A 72 5.94 2.75 7.15
N ALA A 73 4.96 3.57 7.50
CA ALA A 73 3.57 3.38 7.07
C ALA A 73 3.42 3.43 5.54
N GLU A 74 4.09 4.37 4.86
CA GLU A 74 4.13 4.43 3.39
C GLU A 74 4.71 3.16 2.80
N ALA A 75 5.86 2.69 3.30
CA ALA A 75 6.50 1.47 2.81
C ALA A 75 5.63 0.22 3.02
N GLY A 76 4.96 0.14 4.18
CA GLY A 76 4.00 -0.92 4.49
C GLY A 76 2.81 -0.93 3.53
N LEU A 77 2.23 0.25 3.27
CA LEU A 77 1.10 0.42 2.36
C LEU A 77 1.50 0.17 0.89
N GLU A 78 2.67 0.66 0.46
CA GLU A 78 3.24 0.39 -0.87
C GLU A 78 3.36 -1.12 -1.10
N ARG A 79 3.87 -1.88 -0.12
CA ARG A 79 3.99 -3.34 -0.25
C ARG A 79 2.65 -4.01 -0.49
N ILE A 80 1.60 -3.57 0.22
CA ILE A 80 0.25 -4.10 0.03
C ILE A 80 -0.24 -3.80 -1.39
N TYR A 81 -0.13 -2.53 -1.83
CA TYR A 81 -0.53 -2.13 -3.18
C TYR A 81 0.27 -2.83 -4.29
N ARG A 82 1.54 -3.17 -4.09
CA ARG A 82 2.33 -3.96 -5.06
C ARG A 82 1.75 -5.35 -5.25
N THR A 83 1.42 -6.04 -4.15
CA THR A 83 0.76 -7.36 -4.22
C THR A 83 -0.61 -7.27 -4.88
N LEU A 84 -1.40 -6.24 -4.57
CA LEU A 84 -2.68 -6.00 -5.25
C LEU A 84 -2.49 -5.72 -6.75
N ALA A 85 -1.45 -4.98 -7.14
CA ALA A 85 -1.14 -4.72 -8.55
C ALA A 85 -0.80 -6.00 -9.32
N GLU A 86 -0.02 -6.90 -8.71
CA GLU A 86 0.35 -8.18 -9.30
C GLU A 86 -0.88 -9.08 -9.48
N ILE A 87 -1.77 -9.13 -8.48
CA ILE A 87 -3.05 -9.83 -8.57
C ILE A 87 -3.91 -9.23 -9.69
N ASP A 88 -4.11 -7.92 -9.70
CA ASP A 88 -4.94 -7.24 -10.71
C ASP A 88 -4.40 -7.52 -12.13
N ALA A 89 -3.07 -7.46 -12.34
CA ALA A 89 -2.44 -7.78 -13.62
C ALA A 89 -2.65 -9.25 -14.06
N LEU A 90 -2.57 -10.21 -13.13
CA LEU A 90 -2.84 -11.62 -13.42
C LEU A 90 -4.31 -11.85 -13.78
N LEU A 91 -5.24 -11.18 -13.10
CA LEU A 91 -6.67 -11.27 -13.38
C LEU A 91 -7.03 -10.67 -14.76
N GLU A 92 -6.34 -9.61 -15.18
CA GLU A 92 -6.51 -8.98 -16.50
C GLU A 92 -5.83 -9.77 -17.64
N SER A 93 -4.85 -10.63 -17.33
CA SER A 93 -4.13 -11.40 -18.35
C SER A 93 -5.01 -12.47 -19.01
N ASN A 94 -5.08 -12.47 -20.35
CA ASN A 94 -5.74 -13.52 -21.15
C ASN A 94 -4.86 -14.76 -21.39
N CYS A 95 -3.65 -14.80 -20.83
CA CYS A 95 -2.72 -15.92 -20.97
C CYS A 95 -3.19 -17.08 -20.09
N LEU A 96 -4.09 -17.91 -20.61
CA LEU A 96 -4.54 -19.11 -19.93
C LEU A 96 -3.88 -20.34 -20.55
N SER A 97 -3.31 -21.16 -19.68
CA SER A 97 -3.08 -22.56 -19.99
C SER A 97 -4.23 -23.36 -19.37
N GLU A 98 -4.97 -24.13 -20.19
CA GLU A 98 -5.83 -25.24 -19.75
C GLU A 98 -4.99 -26.42 -19.20
N ALA A 99 -3.83 -26.13 -18.60
CA ALA A 99 -2.91 -27.13 -18.11
C ALA A 99 -3.50 -27.80 -16.86
N ASN A 100 -3.58 -29.12 -16.89
CA ASN A 100 -3.91 -29.91 -15.73
C ASN A 100 -2.87 -29.64 -14.62
N LYS A 101 -3.35 -29.15 -13.48
CA LYS A 101 -2.56 -29.04 -12.25
C LYS A 101 -2.26 -30.44 -11.69
N SER A 102 -1.09 -30.58 -11.08
CA SER A 102 -0.79 -31.70 -10.19
C SER A 102 -1.68 -31.66 -8.92
N SER A 103 -1.78 -32.77 -8.19
CA SER A 103 -2.47 -32.83 -6.90
C SER A 103 -1.97 -31.75 -5.93
N ASP A 104 -0.66 -31.55 -5.90
CA ASP A 104 0.01 -30.66 -4.96
C ASP A 104 -0.29 -29.19 -5.32
N GLU A 105 -0.39 -28.85 -6.61
CA GLU A 105 -0.77 -27.51 -7.07
C GLU A 105 -2.24 -27.18 -6.76
N VAL A 106 -3.13 -28.18 -6.76
CA VAL A 106 -4.54 -28.03 -6.36
C VAL A 106 -4.65 -27.85 -4.85
N GLU A 107 -3.89 -28.63 -4.07
CA GLU A 107 -3.83 -28.49 -2.62
C GLU A 107 -3.31 -27.11 -2.19
N LYS A 108 -2.31 -26.56 -2.90
CA LYS A 108 -1.83 -25.18 -2.67
C LYS A 108 -2.91 -24.12 -2.93
N ASP A 109 -3.73 -24.26 -3.97
CA ASP A 109 -4.87 -23.35 -4.21
C ASP A 109 -5.90 -23.43 -3.07
N HIS A 110 -6.24 -24.64 -2.63
CA HIS A 110 -7.15 -24.85 -1.50
C HIS A 110 -6.59 -24.29 -0.19
N GLY A 111 -5.30 -24.50 0.07
CA GLY A 111 -4.61 -23.92 1.21
C GLY A 111 -4.70 -22.39 1.22
N LEU A 112 -4.41 -21.77 0.07
CA LEU A 112 -4.55 -20.31 -0.07
C LEU A 112 -6.00 -19.84 0.13
N TYR A 113 -6.98 -20.55 -0.43
CA TYR A 113 -8.40 -20.21 -0.23
C TYR A 113 -8.77 -20.19 1.26
N ASN A 114 -8.36 -21.23 2.01
CA ASN A 114 -8.64 -21.32 3.44
C ASN A 114 -7.94 -20.20 4.23
N GLU A 115 -6.68 -19.87 3.88
CA GLU A 115 -5.98 -18.73 4.49
C GLU A 115 -6.74 -17.41 4.23
N VAL A 116 -7.19 -17.18 2.99
CA VAL A 116 -7.95 -15.97 2.61
C VAL A 116 -9.30 -15.90 3.32
N GLU A 117 -10.03 -17.02 3.41
CA GLU A 117 -11.30 -17.09 4.14
C GLU A 117 -11.10 -16.79 5.64
N SER A 118 -10.01 -17.31 6.23
CA SER A 118 -9.70 -17.06 7.64
C SER A 118 -9.44 -15.58 7.96
N LEU A 119 -8.99 -14.78 6.98
CA LEU A 119 -8.71 -13.35 7.17
C LEU A 119 -9.97 -12.57 7.59
N ILE A 120 -11.16 -12.96 7.10
CA ILE A 120 -12.42 -12.30 7.47
C ILE A 120 -12.68 -12.48 8.97
N SER A 121 -12.64 -13.71 9.45
CA SER A 121 -12.87 -14.00 10.87
C SER A 121 -11.78 -13.43 11.79
N GLN A 122 -10.52 -13.42 11.34
CA GLN A 122 -9.42 -12.77 12.05
C GLN A 122 -9.63 -11.25 12.16
N PHE A 123 -10.11 -10.62 11.09
CA PHE A 123 -10.46 -9.21 11.10
C PHE A 123 -11.61 -8.90 12.06
N GLU A 124 -12.70 -9.67 12.01
CA GLU A 124 -13.84 -9.51 12.91
C GLU A 124 -13.43 -9.64 14.37
N GLN A 125 -12.63 -10.67 14.71
CA GLN A 125 -12.12 -10.86 16.07
C GLN A 125 -11.25 -9.69 16.54
N ALA A 126 -10.39 -9.14 15.67
CA ALA A 126 -9.61 -7.96 16.01
C ALA A 126 -10.49 -6.71 16.23
N MET A 127 -11.54 -6.54 15.45
CA MET A 127 -12.44 -5.39 15.59
C MET A 127 -13.36 -5.51 16.81
N ASP A 128 -13.79 -6.74 17.16
CA ASP A 128 -14.57 -7.02 18.37
C ASP A 128 -13.74 -6.83 19.65
N ASP A 129 -12.41 -7.01 19.56
CA ASP A 129 -11.46 -6.64 20.61
C ASP A 129 -11.20 -5.12 20.62
N ASP A 130 -12.21 -4.34 21.00
CA ASP A 130 -12.11 -2.88 21.18
C ASP A 130 -11.52 -2.14 19.97
N PHE A 131 -11.99 -2.46 18.75
CA PHE A 131 -11.52 -1.81 17.51
C PHE A 131 -9.99 -1.90 17.31
N ASN A 132 -9.39 -3.07 17.54
CA ASN A 132 -7.95 -3.27 17.43
C ASN A 132 -7.47 -3.30 15.96
N THR A 133 -7.47 -2.13 15.34
CA THR A 133 -7.05 -1.94 13.93
C THR A 133 -5.58 -2.29 13.71
N ALA A 134 -4.73 -2.13 14.73
CA ALA A 134 -3.32 -2.52 14.65
C ALA A 134 -3.16 -4.04 14.45
N LEU A 135 -3.92 -4.85 15.20
CA LEU A 135 -3.96 -6.29 15.03
C LEU A 135 -4.54 -6.68 13.66
N ALA A 136 -5.64 -6.04 13.25
CA ALA A 136 -6.23 -6.24 11.92
C ALA A 136 -5.22 -6.00 10.79
N LEU A 137 -4.46 -4.89 10.83
CA LEU A 137 -3.40 -4.60 9.86
C LEU A 137 -2.24 -5.61 9.93
N GLY A 138 -1.96 -6.17 11.11
CA GLY A 138 -1.05 -7.31 11.25
C GLY A 138 -1.48 -8.52 10.42
N TYR A 139 -2.77 -8.87 10.42
CA TYR A 139 -3.30 -9.95 9.59
C TYR A 139 -3.19 -9.66 8.09
N PHE A 140 -3.40 -8.41 7.66
CA PHE A 140 -3.15 -8.00 6.27
C PHE A 140 -1.69 -8.19 5.85
N HIS A 141 -0.74 -7.77 6.68
CA HIS A 141 0.68 -7.97 6.38
C HIS A 141 1.04 -9.46 6.28
N ASN A 142 0.45 -10.31 7.12
CA ASN A 142 0.62 -11.76 7.03
C ASN A 142 0.04 -12.30 5.72
N MET A 143 -1.17 -11.91 5.36
CA MET A 143 -1.82 -12.32 4.12
C MET A 143 -1.03 -11.88 2.88
N VAL A 144 -0.51 -10.64 2.87
CA VAL A 144 0.37 -10.15 1.81
C VAL A 144 1.63 -11.01 1.69
N ARG A 145 2.20 -11.51 2.79
CA ARG A 145 3.32 -12.46 2.71
C ARG A 145 2.90 -13.80 2.12
N THR A 146 1.75 -14.34 2.50
CA THR A 146 1.19 -15.56 1.91
C THR A 146 0.96 -15.41 0.41
N LEU A 147 0.31 -14.34 -0.02
CA LEU A 147 0.02 -14.06 -1.43
C LEU A 147 1.29 -13.91 -2.25
N ASN A 148 2.26 -13.11 -1.78
CA ASN A 148 3.53 -12.97 -2.49
C ASN A 148 4.30 -14.31 -2.59
N ARG A 149 4.28 -15.13 -1.52
CA ARG A 149 4.89 -16.46 -1.55
C ARG A 149 4.23 -17.33 -2.64
N PHE A 150 2.91 -17.34 -2.70
CA PHE A 150 2.15 -18.09 -3.71
C PHE A 150 2.44 -17.59 -5.13
N LEU A 151 2.50 -16.27 -5.34
CA LEU A 151 2.76 -15.65 -6.64
C LEU A 151 4.20 -15.89 -7.15
N SER A 152 5.16 -15.95 -6.23
CA SER A 152 6.58 -16.15 -6.56
C SER A 152 7.02 -17.62 -6.65
N ASP A 153 6.15 -18.57 -6.31
CA ASP A 153 6.49 -19.99 -6.30
C ASP A 153 6.58 -20.52 -7.73
N ALA A 154 7.80 -20.78 -8.18
CA ALA A 154 8.08 -21.25 -9.54
C ALA A 154 7.49 -22.64 -9.83
N ASP A 155 7.14 -23.41 -8.80
CA ASP A 155 6.51 -24.73 -8.94
C ASP A 155 4.99 -24.63 -9.09
N ILE A 156 4.40 -23.43 -8.95
CA ILE A 156 2.96 -23.21 -9.11
C ILE A 156 2.67 -22.67 -10.50
N LYS A 157 1.91 -23.43 -11.30
CA LYS A 157 1.28 -22.88 -12.49
C LYS A 157 0.01 -22.12 -12.09
N ILE A 158 -0.04 -20.83 -12.42
CA ILE A 158 -1.25 -20.03 -12.24
C ILE A 158 -2.28 -20.43 -13.30
N THR A 159 -3.36 -21.08 -12.86
CA THR A 159 -4.49 -21.48 -13.71
C THR A 159 -5.74 -20.67 -13.39
N ASP A 160 -6.85 -20.92 -14.10
CA ASP A 160 -8.15 -20.31 -13.79
C ASP A 160 -8.63 -20.58 -12.36
N ALA A 161 -8.29 -21.74 -11.79
CA ALA A 161 -8.61 -22.05 -10.41
C ALA A 161 -7.84 -21.11 -9.46
N SER A 162 -6.53 -20.94 -9.65
CA SER A 162 -5.72 -19.99 -8.89
C SER A 162 -6.25 -18.55 -9.03
N LYS A 163 -6.60 -18.13 -10.24
CA LYS A 163 -7.18 -16.79 -10.48
C LYS A 163 -8.47 -16.57 -9.72
N LYS A 164 -9.34 -17.58 -9.59
CA LYS A 164 -10.54 -17.47 -8.74
C LYS A 164 -10.21 -17.25 -7.27
N VAL A 165 -9.19 -17.94 -6.74
CA VAL A 165 -8.71 -17.74 -5.37
C VAL A 165 -8.11 -16.35 -5.19
N LEU A 166 -7.31 -15.87 -6.14
CA LEU A 166 -6.74 -14.52 -6.12
C LEU A 166 -7.81 -13.43 -6.25
N ALA A 167 -8.85 -13.65 -7.06
CA ALA A 167 -10.00 -12.75 -7.17
C ALA A 167 -10.82 -12.72 -5.86
N PHE A 168 -10.95 -13.87 -5.18
CA PHE A 168 -11.54 -13.92 -3.85
C PHE A 168 -10.71 -13.12 -2.85
N ALA A 169 -9.37 -13.30 -2.83
CA ALA A 169 -8.48 -12.49 -1.99
C ALA A 169 -8.64 -10.99 -2.26
N ARG A 170 -8.68 -10.58 -3.53
CA ARG A 170 -8.91 -9.19 -3.92
C ARG A 170 -10.23 -8.63 -3.40
N THR A 171 -11.29 -9.45 -3.43
CA THR A 171 -12.61 -9.11 -2.91
C THR A 171 -12.57 -8.95 -1.39
N VAL A 172 -11.93 -9.86 -0.66
CA VAL A 172 -11.78 -9.78 0.80
C VAL A 172 -10.99 -8.53 1.20
N PHE A 173 -9.89 -8.22 0.51
CA PHE A 173 -9.13 -6.98 0.74
C PHE A 173 -9.98 -5.73 0.53
N SER A 174 -10.82 -5.70 -0.51
CA SER A 174 -11.72 -4.57 -0.76
C SER A 174 -12.81 -4.46 0.31
N GLN A 175 -13.44 -5.57 0.71
CA GLN A 175 -14.49 -5.58 1.73
C GLN A 175 -13.98 -5.07 3.08
N ILE A 176 -12.86 -5.60 3.56
CA ILE A 176 -12.28 -5.17 4.83
C ILE A 176 -11.69 -3.74 4.68
N GLY A 177 -11.06 -3.45 3.54
CA GLY A 177 -10.57 -2.11 3.21
C GLY A 177 -11.67 -1.04 3.26
N ASN A 178 -12.89 -1.35 2.82
CA ASN A 178 -14.04 -0.43 2.89
C ASN A 178 -14.39 -0.04 4.33
N VAL A 179 -14.27 -0.96 5.28
CA VAL A 179 -14.52 -0.69 6.71
C VAL A 179 -13.46 0.27 7.26
N LEU A 180 -12.20 0.05 6.88
CA LEU A 180 -11.07 0.84 7.38
C LEU A 180 -10.80 2.12 6.58
N GLY A 181 -11.42 2.30 5.41
CA GLY A 181 -11.11 3.37 4.46
C GLY A 181 -9.73 3.21 3.81
N LEU A 182 -9.30 1.98 3.59
CA LEU A 182 -8.03 1.58 2.97
C LEU A 182 -8.27 0.77 1.68
N PHE A 183 -7.27 0.70 0.80
CA PHE A 183 -7.25 -0.09 -0.44
C PHE A 183 -8.36 0.27 -1.43
N GLN A 184 -8.76 1.54 -1.43
CA GLN A 184 -9.89 2.06 -2.22
C GLN A 184 -9.49 2.45 -3.65
N LEU A 185 -8.20 2.70 -3.89
CA LEU A 185 -7.68 3.07 -5.20
C LEU A 185 -7.33 1.83 -6.01
N LYS A 186 -7.28 2.00 -7.34
CA LYS A 186 -6.54 1.04 -8.16
C LYS A 186 -5.04 1.18 -7.85
N PRO A 187 -4.27 0.08 -7.81
CA PRO A 187 -2.84 0.18 -7.56
C PRO A 187 -2.09 1.13 -8.48
N ALA A 188 -2.45 1.17 -9.77
CA ALA A 188 -1.87 2.10 -10.73
C ALA A 188 -2.10 3.58 -10.36
N GLU A 189 -3.28 3.92 -9.83
CA GLU A 189 -3.61 5.28 -9.38
C GLU A 189 -2.81 5.66 -8.14
N PHE A 190 -2.70 4.74 -7.16
CA PHE A 190 -1.90 4.94 -5.96
C PHE A 190 -0.41 5.20 -6.29
N PHE A 191 0.20 4.36 -7.14
CA PHE A 191 1.60 4.56 -7.53
C PHE A 191 1.82 5.81 -8.39
N THR A 192 0.86 6.15 -9.26
CA THR A 192 0.90 7.42 -10.02
C THR A 192 0.89 8.61 -9.08
N TYR A 193 0.05 8.59 -8.03
CA TYR A 193 0.05 9.65 -7.03
C TYR A 193 1.41 9.77 -6.33
N LEU A 194 1.96 8.68 -5.81
CA LEU A 194 3.25 8.71 -5.11
C LEU A 194 4.38 9.20 -6.03
N GLN A 195 4.36 8.78 -7.29
CA GLN A 195 5.32 9.24 -8.30
C GLN A 195 5.19 10.75 -8.56
N ASN A 196 3.97 11.26 -8.74
CA ASN A 196 3.70 12.69 -8.93
C ASN A 196 4.10 13.52 -7.70
N GLN A 197 3.84 13.00 -6.50
CA GLN A 197 4.23 13.65 -5.25
C GLN A 197 5.76 13.76 -5.15
N LYS A 198 6.49 12.67 -5.41
CA LYS A 198 7.96 12.66 -5.42
C LYS A 198 8.51 13.60 -6.50
N LEU A 199 7.91 13.60 -7.70
CA LEU A 199 8.28 14.51 -8.79
C LEU A 199 8.01 15.98 -8.50
N SER A 200 7.00 16.33 -7.71
CA SER A 200 6.68 17.73 -7.39
C SER A 200 7.84 18.46 -6.68
N SER A 201 8.78 17.70 -6.09
CA SER A 201 10.01 18.20 -5.49
C SER A 201 11.19 18.31 -6.47
N LEU A 202 11.05 17.80 -7.69
CA LEU A 202 12.08 17.76 -8.73
C LEU A 202 11.79 18.81 -9.83
N SER A 203 12.83 19.17 -10.57
CA SER A 203 12.74 20.16 -11.67
C SER A 203 12.43 19.54 -13.04
N ILE A 204 12.13 18.24 -13.09
CA ILE A 204 11.88 17.49 -14.32
C ILE A 204 10.44 16.97 -14.36
N THR A 205 9.80 17.10 -15.51
CA THR A 205 8.42 16.63 -15.73
C THR A 205 8.36 15.19 -16.22
N ILE A 206 7.20 14.54 -16.10
CA ILE A 206 6.98 13.20 -16.66
C ILE A 206 7.20 13.22 -18.18
N GLU A 207 6.71 14.26 -18.88
CA GLU A 207 6.87 14.34 -20.33
C GLU A 207 8.35 14.41 -20.74
N GLU A 208 9.18 15.13 -19.99
CA GLU A 208 10.62 15.20 -20.22
C GLU A 208 11.31 13.85 -19.96
N ILE A 209 10.94 13.14 -18.88
CA ILE A 209 11.47 11.81 -18.58
C ILE A 209 11.13 10.83 -19.71
N GLU A 210 9.86 10.77 -20.12
CA GLU A 210 9.41 9.87 -21.19
C GLU A 210 10.08 10.20 -22.53
N LYS A 211 10.27 11.49 -22.84
CA LYS A 211 11.01 11.93 -24.03
C LYS A 211 12.46 11.46 -24.01
N LEU A 212 13.13 11.59 -22.86
CA LEU A 212 14.52 11.13 -22.68
C LEU A 212 14.62 9.60 -22.75
N ILE A 213 13.65 8.86 -22.22
CA ILE A 213 13.59 7.40 -22.32
C ILE A 213 13.38 6.96 -23.78
N ALA A 214 12.52 7.65 -24.53
CA ALA A 214 12.32 7.40 -25.96
C ALA A 214 13.59 7.69 -26.77
N GLU A 215 14.26 8.82 -26.51
CA GLU A 215 15.53 9.17 -27.13
C GLU A 215 16.62 8.15 -26.81
N ARG A 216 16.72 7.71 -25.56
CA ARG A 216 17.63 6.64 -25.13
C ARG A 216 17.35 5.34 -25.87
N SER A 217 16.08 4.97 -26.00
CA SER A 217 15.65 3.74 -26.71
C SER A 217 16.03 3.80 -28.19
N GLN A 218 15.88 4.96 -28.82
CA GLN A 218 16.34 5.20 -30.19
C GLN A 218 17.87 5.11 -30.29
N GLY A 219 18.60 5.73 -29.35
CA GLY A 219 20.05 5.63 -29.28
C GLY A 219 20.56 4.19 -29.16
N ARG A 220 19.87 3.33 -28.39
CA ARG A 220 20.18 1.89 -28.33
C ARG A 220 19.93 1.18 -29.66
N LYS A 221 18.83 1.49 -30.35
CA LYS A 221 18.51 0.93 -31.69
C LYS A 221 19.56 1.33 -32.74
N GLU A 222 20.02 2.57 -32.69
CA GLU A 222 21.05 3.12 -33.58
C GLU A 222 22.48 2.78 -33.14
N LYS A 223 22.66 1.97 -32.08
CA LYS A 223 23.96 1.61 -31.48
C LYS A 223 24.79 2.82 -31.00
N ASN A 224 24.14 3.94 -30.73
CA ASN A 224 24.73 5.11 -30.08
C ASN A 224 24.72 4.93 -28.55
N TRP A 225 25.60 4.04 -28.07
CA TRP A 225 25.72 3.70 -26.65
C TRP A 225 26.10 4.90 -25.78
N LYS A 226 26.91 5.82 -26.32
CA LYS A 226 27.33 7.03 -25.62
C LYS A 226 26.14 7.91 -25.26
N ARG A 227 25.25 8.19 -26.23
CA ARG A 227 24.05 9.00 -25.98
C ARG A 227 23.09 8.33 -24.99
N ALA A 228 22.93 7.01 -25.09
CA ALA A 228 22.09 6.25 -24.17
C ALA A 228 22.61 6.30 -22.72
N ASP A 229 23.92 6.31 -22.52
CA ASP A 229 24.56 6.42 -21.21
C ASP A 229 24.47 7.85 -20.65
N GLU A 230 24.71 8.88 -21.48
CA GLU A 230 24.54 10.28 -21.10
C GLU A 230 23.12 10.56 -20.55
N ILE A 231 22.09 10.02 -21.21
CA ILE A 231 20.70 10.16 -20.77
C ILE A 231 20.47 9.44 -19.44
N ARG A 232 21.03 8.24 -19.26
CA ARG A 232 20.92 7.49 -18.00
C ARG A 232 21.57 8.25 -16.85
N THR A 233 22.77 8.80 -17.07
CA THR A 233 23.48 9.60 -16.07
C THR A 233 22.72 10.88 -15.74
N PHE A 234 22.20 11.58 -16.74
CA PHE A 234 21.39 12.79 -16.53
C PHE A 234 20.13 12.51 -15.70
N LEU A 235 19.37 11.47 -16.06
CA LEU A 235 18.18 11.08 -15.30
C LEU A 235 18.53 10.68 -13.87
N LEU A 236 19.64 9.96 -13.67
CA LEU A 236 20.10 9.61 -12.33
C LEU A 236 20.49 10.85 -11.50
N GLN A 237 21.10 11.87 -12.12
CA GLN A 237 21.38 13.16 -11.48
C GLN A 237 20.11 13.92 -11.07
N GLN A 238 19.00 13.69 -11.78
CA GLN A 238 17.67 14.20 -11.44
C GLN A 238 16.91 13.29 -10.45
N ASN A 239 17.61 12.36 -9.77
CA ASN A 239 17.01 11.35 -8.88
C ASN A 239 16.01 10.40 -9.56
N ILE A 240 16.11 10.20 -10.88
CA ILE A 240 15.32 9.24 -11.63
C ILE A 240 16.15 8.00 -11.92
N LEU A 241 15.79 6.86 -11.33
CA LEU A 241 16.42 5.57 -11.60
C LEU A 241 15.68 4.87 -12.74
N LEU A 242 16.41 4.52 -13.80
CA LEU A 242 15.91 3.66 -14.88
C LEU A 242 16.12 2.18 -14.57
N GLU A 243 15.05 1.41 -14.68
CA GLU A 243 15.02 -0.04 -14.59
C GLU A 243 14.69 -0.60 -15.98
N ASP A 244 15.59 -1.42 -16.53
CA ASP A 244 15.37 -2.06 -17.82
C ASP A 244 14.90 -3.50 -17.60
N ASP A 245 13.71 -3.83 -18.10
CA ASP A 245 13.24 -5.21 -18.25
C ASP A 245 13.26 -5.62 -19.74
N ARG A 246 13.03 -6.89 -20.06
CA ARG A 246 13.21 -7.50 -21.39
C ARG A 246 12.58 -6.69 -22.53
N ASP A 247 11.37 -6.18 -22.33
CA ASP A 247 10.61 -5.44 -23.36
C ASP A 247 10.28 -3.99 -22.98
N LYS A 248 10.63 -3.53 -21.78
CA LYS A 248 10.21 -2.21 -21.28
C LYS A 248 11.25 -1.58 -20.36
N THR A 249 11.54 -0.30 -20.57
CA THR A 249 12.21 0.53 -19.57
C THR A 249 11.15 1.14 -18.67
N THR A 250 11.23 0.85 -17.37
CA THR A 250 10.48 1.54 -16.32
C THR A 250 11.40 2.49 -15.56
N TRP A 251 10.81 3.36 -14.74
CA TRP A 251 11.58 4.29 -13.94
C TRP A 251 10.91 4.56 -12.60
N LYS A 252 11.71 4.95 -11.61
CA LYS A 252 11.23 5.38 -10.30
C LYS A 252 12.02 6.57 -9.80
N VAL A 253 11.37 7.42 -9.00
CA VAL A 253 12.06 8.47 -8.24
C VAL A 253 12.80 7.81 -7.08
N LYS A 254 14.07 8.16 -6.90
CA LYS A 254 14.94 7.63 -5.84
C LYS A 254 14.59 8.21 -4.47
#